data_AF-A0AAN9M1D6-F1
#
_entry.id   AF-A0AAN9M1D6-F1
#
_cell.length_a   1.000
_cell.length_b   1.000
_cell.length_c   1.000
_cell.angle_alpha   90.00
_cell.angle_beta   90.00
_cell.angle_gamma   90.00
#
_symmetry.space_group_name_H-M   'P 1'
#
loop_
_entity.id
_entity.type
_entity.pdbx_description
1 polymer ?
#
loop_
_entity_poly.entity_id
_entity_poly.type
_entity_poly.pdbx_seq_one_letter_code
_entity_poly.pdbx_strand_id
1 'polypeptide(L)'
;MQKREQGKSGGAAGGGAAPPAKRGRPFGSSNNSASAAASAADLAAPSTLLGPSLHVHNSFADQNNKRIVLALQSGLKSELTWALNTLTLLSFKEKDDMRKDATPLAKIPGLLDALLQVIDDWRDIALPKELVKTSRVRTLGANSFVTGFGNEYQALGSAGTLHRSGPGSGSGGIESAQQNGVTKSRFSELWLDEDSLFNLDDEGRAEKQQCAVAASNIMRNFSFMPDNEVIMAQHRHCLETAFQCIEDHIVEDEELVTNALETIVNLAPLLDLRIFSSSKPSFIKITEKRAVQAIMGMLESTVKAWHCAAAELLGRLIINPDNEPFLLPFFPQIHKRLIDLISLPALDAQAAAIGALYNLAEVNMDCRLKIASERWAIDRLLKVIKTPHPVPEVCRKAAMILESLVSEPQNRTLLLAYENAFAEILFTDGRYSDTFARILYELTSRPSNKVASARGIWGM
;
A
#
# COMPACT_ATOMS: atom_id res chain seq x y z
N MET A 1 -19.22 49.44 60.96
CA MET A 1 -18.54 48.99 59.74
C MET A 1 -17.39 48.08 60.17
N GLN A 2 -17.61 46.76 60.10
CA GLN A 2 -16.83 45.70 60.77
C GLN A 2 -15.50 45.44 60.01
N LYS A 3 -14.29 45.50 60.61
CA LYS A 3 -13.56 44.49 61.45
C LYS A 3 -13.32 43.15 60.70
N ARG A 4 -12.18 42.44 60.71
CA ARG A 4 -10.92 42.47 61.47
C ARG A 4 -9.95 41.36 60.94
N GLU A 5 -8.64 41.58 61.10
CA GLU A 5 -7.52 40.69 61.53
C GLU A 5 -7.08 39.34 60.91
N GLN A 6 -5.76 39.18 61.04
CA GLN A 6 -4.88 38.01 60.96
C GLN A 6 -5.27 36.83 61.87
N GLY A 7 -4.83 35.62 61.49
CA GLY A 7 -4.13 34.72 62.43
C GLY A 7 -4.65 33.28 62.60
N LYS A 8 -3.70 32.34 62.46
CA LYS A 8 -3.48 31.09 63.22
C LYS A 8 -4.26 29.79 62.92
N SER A 9 -3.45 28.78 62.55
CA SER A 9 -3.31 27.41 63.09
C SER A 9 -4.43 26.36 63.02
N GLY A 10 -4.08 25.22 62.39
CA GLY A 10 -4.19 23.88 62.97
C GLY A 10 -5.43 23.04 62.62
N GLY A 11 -5.22 21.79 62.14
CA GLY A 11 -6.25 20.75 62.21
C GLY A 11 -6.28 19.69 61.10
N ALA A 12 -5.52 18.61 61.29
CA ALA A 12 -5.74 17.19 60.95
C ALA A 12 -6.64 16.70 59.77
N ALA A 13 -6.01 15.86 58.93
CA ALA A 13 -6.40 14.52 58.46
C ALA A 13 -7.73 14.25 57.70
N GLY A 14 -7.61 13.61 56.53
CA GLY A 14 -8.60 12.62 56.04
C GLY A 14 -8.91 12.57 54.53
N GLY A 15 -8.15 11.76 53.78
CA GLY A 15 -8.57 10.85 52.68
C GLY A 15 -9.47 11.30 51.51
N GLY A 16 -9.03 11.04 50.27
CA GLY A 16 -9.92 10.95 49.10
C GLY A 16 -9.26 10.98 47.71
N ALA A 17 -8.77 9.82 47.25
CA ALA A 17 -8.57 9.33 45.87
C ALA A 17 -8.22 10.29 44.71
N ALA A 18 -7.03 10.08 44.11
CA ALA A 18 -6.65 10.55 42.78
C ALA A 18 -7.04 9.52 41.68
N PRO A 19 -7.43 9.95 40.47
CA PRO A 19 -7.70 9.05 39.34
C PRO A 19 -6.41 8.52 38.69
N PRO A 20 -6.44 7.32 38.07
CA PRO A 20 -5.24 6.61 37.62
C PRO A 20 -4.65 7.14 36.30
N ALA A 21 -3.33 7.01 36.19
CA ALA A 21 -2.50 7.43 35.06
C ALA A 21 -2.66 6.53 33.81
N LYS A 22 -2.79 7.16 32.63
CA LYS A 22 -2.76 6.50 31.32
C LYS A 22 -1.31 6.18 30.92
N ARG A 23 -1.08 4.93 30.51
CA ARG A 23 0.20 4.39 30.02
C ARG A 23 0.75 5.18 28.83
N GLY A 24 2.03 5.53 28.92
CA GLY A 24 2.79 6.26 27.90
C GLY A 24 3.34 5.38 26.78
N ARG A 25 3.46 6.02 25.61
CA ARG A 25 4.26 5.59 24.45
C ARG A 25 5.76 5.78 24.74
N PRO A 26 6.68 4.95 24.21
CA PRO A 26 8.11 5.16 24.39
C PRO A 26 8.63 6.14 23.33
N PHE A 27 9.25 7.24 23.77
CA PHE A 27 10.03 8.13 22.91
C PHE A 27 11.49 8.17 23.35
N GLY A 28 12.33 8.07 22.31
CA GLY A 28 13.78 8.22 22.17
C GLY A 28 14.58 8.96 23.24
N SER A 29 15.71 8.33 23.54
CA SER A 29 16.87 8.78 24.31
C SER A 29 17.37 10.19 23.93
N SER A 30 17.55 11.03 24.94
CA SER A 30 18.29 12.30 24.87
C SER A 30 19.72 12.08 25.39
N ASN A 31 20.72 12.52 24.62
CA ASN A 31 22.09 12.68 25.10
C ASN A 31 22.42 14.18 25.21
N ASN A 32 22.93 14.56 26.37
CA ASN A 32 23.35 15.91 26.74
C ASN A 32 24.88 16.07 26.65
N SER A 33 25.32 17.35 26.71
CA SER A 33 26.67 17.91 26.93
C SER A 33 27.37 18.41 25.64
N ALA A 34 27.98 19.59 25.55
CA ALA A 34 28.17 20.71 26.49
C ALA A 34 28.49 22.01 25.69
N SER A 35 28.31 23.15 26.35
CA SER A 35 28.56 24.52 25.89
C SER A 35 30.04 24.94 25.89
N ALA A 36 30.46 25.74 24.91
CA ALA A 36 31.48 26.79 25.09
C ALA A 36 31.38 27.86 23.99
N ALA A 37 31.44 29.13 24.38
CA ALA A 37 31.31 30.32 23.55
C ALA A 37 32.67 30.81 23.02
N ALA A 38 32.70 31.39 21.81
CA ALA A 38 33.54 32.55 21.46
C ALA A 38 33.17 33.09 20.06
N SER A 39 33.10 34.42 20.00
CA SER A 39 32.75 35.28 18.87
C SER A 39 33.92 35.57 17.91
N ALA A 40 33.52 35.95 16.68
CA ALA A 40 34.25 36.74 15.67
C ALA A 40 35.19 36.03 14.68
N ALA A 41 34.77 35.95 13.41
CA ALA A 41 35.34 36.72 12.28
C ALA A 41 34.90 36.11 10.93
N ASP A 42 34.25 36.94 10.10
CA ASP A 42 33.99 36.70 8.68
C ASP A 42 35.29 36.44 7.92
N LEU A 43 35.37 35.35 7.14
CA LEU A 43 36.09 35.29 5.87
C LEU A 43 35.46 34.21 4.96
N ALA A 44 35.09 34.64 3.77
CA ALA A 44 34.35 33.91 2.75
C ALA A 44 35.12 32.75 2.09
N ALA A 45 34.40 31.65 1.80
CA ALA A 45 34.50 30.88 0.55
C ALA A 45 33.28 29.93 0.41
N PRO A 46 32.80 29.65 -0.81
CA PRO A 46 31.45 29.14 -1.06
C PRO A 46 31.39 27.62 -0.97
N SER A 47 30.38 27.09 -0.26
CA SER A 47 30.01 25.68 -0.30
C SER A 47 29.20 25.37 -1.57
N THR A 48 29.83 25.53 -2.74
CA THR A 48 29.29 25.00 -4.00
C THR A 48 29.72 23.55 -4.16
N LEU A 49 28.97 22.62 -3.59
CA LEU A 49 29.09 21.18 -3.89
C LEU A 49 27.80 20.40 -3.60
N LEU A 50 26.67 21.02 -3.91
CA LEU A 50 25.39 20.32 -4.06
C LEU A 50 24.90 20.63 -5.47
N GLY A 51 24.29 19.64 -6.14
CA GLY A 51 23.63 19.83 -7.43
C GLY A 51 22.58 20.94 -7.38
N PRO A 52 21.86 21.23 -8.48
CA PRO A 52 20.88 22.32 -8.51
C PRO A 52 19.84 22.12 -7.39
N SER A 53 19.99 22.86 -6.30
CA SER A 53 19.03 22.91 -5.20
C SER A 53 17.93 23.88 -5.59
N LEU A 54 16.80 23.32 -6.03
CA LEU A 54 15.59 24.07 -6.32
C LEU A 54 15.01 24.59 -5.01
N HIS A 55 15.42 25.79 -4.62
CA HIS A 55 14.87 26.48 -3.47
C HIS A 55 13.46 26.97 -3.79
N VAL A 56 12.44 26.18 -3.46
CA VAL A 56 11.04 26.62 -3.51
C VAL A 56 10.80 27.54 -2.31
N HIS A 57 10.33 28.76 -2.55
CA HIS A 57 10.04 29.72 -1.50
C HIS A 57 8.93 29.20 -0.57
N ASN A 58 9.08 29.34 0.74
CA ASN A 58 8.15 28.74 1.73
C ASN A 58 6.69 29.22 1.58
N SER A 59 6.46 30.42 1.05
CA SER A 59 5.10 30.94 0.79
C SER A 59 4.52 30.52 -0.58
N PHE A 60 5.26 29.76 -1.39
CA PHE A 60 4.87 29.44 -2.75
C PHE A 60 3.57 28.64 -2.78
N ALA A 61 3.47 27.61 -1.95
CA ALA A 61 2.27 26.78 -1.84
C ALA A 61 1.05 27.61 -1.38
N ASP A 62 1.24 28.50 -0.40
CA ASP A 62 0.16 29.34 0.14
C ASP A 62 -0.35 30.36 -0.90
N GLN A 63 0.53 30.91 -1.73
CA GLN A 63 0.17 31.87 -2.78
C GLN A 63 -0.49 31.19 -3.99
N ASN A 64 -0.16 29.93 -4.26
CA ASN A 64 -0.59 29.22 -5.47
C ASN A 64 -1.64 28.12 -5.20
N ASN A 65 -2.09 27.92 -3.96
CA ASN A 65 -2.99 26.82 -3.57
C ASN A 65 -4.22 26.67 -4.49
N LYS A 66 -4.96 27.75 -4.75
CA LYS A 66 -6.13 27.75 -5.64
C LYS A 66 -5.75 27.46 -7.08
N ARG A 67 -4.64 28.03 -7.56
CA ARG A 67 -4.18 27.81 -8.93
C ARG A 67 -3.78 26.36 -9.15
N ILE A 68 -3.10 25.73 -8.19
CA ILE A 68 -2.71 24.32 -8.25
C ILE A 68 -3.94 23.44 -8.41
N VAL A 69 -4.97 23.62 -7.56
CA VAL A 69 -6.20 22.82 -7.62
C VAL A 69 -6.95 23.05 -8.94
N LEU A 70 -7.12 24.31 -9.35
CA LEU A 70 -7.79 24.63 -10.61
C LEU A 70 -7.02 24.11 -11.83
N ALA A 71 -5.70 24.14 -11.80
CA ALA A 71 -4.85 23.62 -12.87
C ALA A 71 -5.02 22.11 -13.04
N LEU A 72 -5.05 21.35 -11.93
CA LEU A 72 -5.36 19.92 -11.95
C LEU A 72 -6.75 19.63 -12.54
N GLN A 73 -7.75 20.46 -12.21
CA GLN A 73 -9.14 20.29 -12.65
C GLN A 73 -9.44 20.88 -14.03
N SER A 74 -8.53 21.67 -14.60
CA SER A 74 -8.80 22.46 -15.80
C SER A 74 -8.94 21.64 -17.09
N GLY A 75 -8.40 20.42 -17.10
CA GLY A 75 -8.23 19.61 -18.32
C GLY A 75 -7.18 20.15 -19.30
N LEU A 76 -6.55 21.30 -19.02
CA LEU A 76 -5.52 21.89 -19.87
C LEU A 76 -4.17 21.22 -19.62
N LYS A 77 -3.61 20.59 -20.66
CA LYS A 77 -2.33 19.85 -20.58
C LYS A 77 -1.19 20.65 -19.95
N SER A 78 -1.00 21.91 -20.35
CA SER A 78 0.09 22.75 -19.85
C SER A 78 -0.06 23.08 -18.35
N GLU A 79 -1.28 23.40 -17.92
CA GLU A 79 -1.55 23.72 -16.51
C GLU A 79 -1.50 22.46 -15.64
N LEU A 80 -2.05 21.34 -16.12
CA LEU A 80 -1.94 20.04 -15.44
C LEU A 80 -0.47 19.64 -15.24
N THR A 81 0.35 19.73 -16.29
CA THR A 81 1.79 19.43 -16.23
C THR A 81 2.51 20.36 -15.25
N TRP A 82 2.19 21.66 -15.29
CA TRP A 82 2.74 22.63 -14.36
C TRP A 82 2.38 22.31 -12.90
N ALA A 83 1.12 21.96 -12.63
CA ALA A 83 0.64 21.63 -11.30
C ALA A 83 1.29 20.34 -10.77
N LEU A 84 1.38 19.30 -11.59
CA LEU A 84 2.03 18.04 -11.21
C LEU A 84 3.52 18.25 -10.91
N ASN A 85 4.26 18.94 -11.78
CA ASN A 85 5.68 19.24 -11.55
C ASN A 85 5.88 20.07 -10.27
N THR A 86 5.01 21.04 -10.04
CA THR A 86 5.01 21.86 -8.83
C THR A 86 4.79 21.00 -7.58
N LEU A 87 3.80 20.11 -7.62
CA LEU A 87 3.47 19.23 -6.51
C LEU A 87 4.54 18.17 -6.29
N THR A 88 5.20 17.65 -7.32
CA THR A 88 6.34 16.76 -7.17
C THR A 88 7.43 17.43 -6.34
N LEU A 89 7.78 18.69 -6.63
CA LEU A 89 8.75 19.46 -5.85
C LEU A 89 8.27 19.70 -4.41
N LEU A 90 7.00 20.07 -4.22
CA LEU A 90 6.41 20.30 -2.89
C LEU A 90 6.21 19.03 -2.06
N SER A 91 6.13 17.87 -2.72
CA SER A 91 5.98 16.56 -2.09
C SER A 91 7.32 15.96 -1.63
N PHE A 92 8.45 16.49 -2.12
CA PHE A 92 9.76 16.00 -1.76
C PHE A 92 10.26 16.68 -0.47
N LYS A 93 10.72 15.87 0.49
CA LYS A 93 11.37 16.34 1.70
C LYS A 93 12.84 15.96 1.68
N GLU A 94 13.74 16.94 1.64
CA GLU A 94 15.18 16.68 1.73
C GLU A 94 15.55 16.21 3.14
N LYS A 95 16.48 15.25 3.22
CA LYS A 95 16.78 14.47 4.44
C LYS A 95 17.26 15.33 5.63
N ASP A 96 17.83 16.50 5.36
CA ASP A 96 18.38 17.42 6.36
C ASP A 96 17.51 18.64 6.64
N ASP A 97 16.38 18.79 5.94
CA ASP A 97 15.49 19.91 6.15
C ASP A 97 14.61 19.65 7.39
N MET A 98 15.04 20.17 8.54
CA MET A 98 14.23 20.36 9.76
C MET A 98 13.01 21.28 9.55
N ARG A 99 12.72 21.65 8.31
CA ARG A 99 11.60 22.50 7.95
C ARG A 99 10.29 21.84 8.35
N LYS A 100 9.50 22.63 9.08
CA LYS A 100 8.05 22.49 9.24
C LYS A 100 7.30 22.77 7.91
N ASP A 101 7.98 22.64 6.77
CA ASP A 101 7.53 23.06 5.44
C ASP A 101 7.10 21.88 4.57
N ALA A 102 6.72 20.75 5.18
CA ALA A 102 5.88 19.77 4.50
C ALA A 102 4.62 20.50 4.05
N THR A 103 4.24 20.39 2.78
CA THR A 103 2.98 20.97 2.28
C THR A 103 1.84 20.16 2.88
N PRO A 104 1.18 20.63 3.96
CA PRO A 104 0.12 19.87 4.57
C PRO A 104 -1.06 19.91 3.61
N LEU A 105 -1.71 18.78 3.38
CA LEU A 105 -2.97 18.71 2.62
C LEU A 105 -4.00 19.70 3.19
N ALA A 106 -3.96 19.95 4.51
CA ALA A 106 -4.78 20.96 5.17
C ALA A 106 -4.58 22.40 4.65
N LYS A 107 -3.41 22.75 4.09
CA LYS A 107 -3.15 24.10 3.53
C LYS A 107 -3.70 24.29 2.11
N ILE A 108 -4.01 23.20 1.39
CA ILE A 108 -4.53 23.24 0.02
C ILE A 108 -5.85 22.44 -0.03
N PRO A 109 -6.98 23.06 0.36
CA PRO A 109 -8.28 22.40 0.34
C PRO A 109 -8.63 21.86 -1.05
N GLY A 110 -9.10 20.61 -1.14
CA GLY A 110 -9.47 19.95 -2.39
C GLY A 110 -8.29 19.40 -3.21
N LEU A 111 -7.05 19.52 -2.74
CA LEU A 111 -5.88 18.99 -3.44
C LEU A 111 -5.93 17.46 -3.60
N LEU A 112 -6.29 16.75 -2.52
CA LEU A 112 -6.38 15.29 -2.56
C LEU A 112 -7.44 14.84 -3.56
N ASP A 113 -8.63 15.44 -3.53
CA ASP A 113 -9.70 15.16 -4.50
C ASP A 113 -9.27 15.45 -5.94
N ALA A 114 -8.57 16.56 -6.17
CA ALA A 114 -8.08 16.91 -7.51
C ALA A 114 -7.00 15.94 -8.03
N LEU A 115 -6.12 15.43 -7.15
CA LEU A 115 -5.15 14.39 -7.52
C LEU A 115 -5.83 13.06 -7.82
N LEU A 116 -6.83 12.67 -7.02
CA LEU A 116 -7.62 11.46 -7.24
C LEU A 116 -8.36 11.52 -8.58
N GLN A 117 -8.94 12.67 -8.92
CA GLN A 117 -9.61 12.87 -10.20
C GLN A 117 -8.68 12.64 -11.40
N VAL A 118 -7.39 13.02 -11.31
CA VAL A 118 -6.41 12.75 -12.38
C VAL A 118 -6.20 11.24 -12.57
N ILE A 119 -6.24 10.45 -11.50
CA ILE A 119 -6.13 9.00 -11.55
C ILE A 119 -7.44 8.40 -12.09
N ASP A 120 -8.60 8.86 -11.61
CA ASP A 120 -9.92 8.41 -12.08
C ASP A 120 -10.09 8.64 -13.59
N ASP A 121 -9.73 9.84 -14.08
CA ASP A 121 -9.78 10.21 -15.49
C ASP A 121 -8.94 9.27 -16.37
N TRP A 122 -7.79 8.80 -15.88
CA TRP A 122 -6.98 7.80 -16.57
C TRP A 122 -7.69 6.44 -16.61
N ARG A 123 -8.26 6.02 -15.48
CA ARG A 123 -8.89 4.70 -15.37
C ARG A 123 -10.18 4.59 -16.19
N ASP A 124 -10.88 5.69 -16.41
CA ASP A 124 -12.05 5.74 -17.30
C ASP A 124 -11.70 5.45 -18.77
N ILE A 125 -10.46 5.71 -19.19
CA ILE A 125 -9.99 5.52 -20.58
C ILE A 125 -8.95 4.40 -20.73
N ALA A 126 -8.55 3.76 -19.64
CA ALA A 126 -7.53 2.72 -19.63
C ALA A 126 -8.03 1.46 -20.35
N LEU A 127 -7.25 0.96 -21.31
CA LEU A 127 -7.52 -0.31 -21.98
C LEU A 127 -6.81 -1.46 -21.26
N PRO A 128 -7.43 -2.65 -21.13
CA PRO A 128 -6.76 -3.83 -20.62
C PRO A 128 -5.48 -4.15 -21.41
N LYS A 129 -4.38 -4.49 -20.71
CA LYS A 129 -3.05 -4.80 -21.30
C LYS A 129 -3.07 -5.78 -22.49
N GLU A 130 -4.07 -6.65 -22.58
CA GLU A 130 -4.23 -7.62 -23.67
C GLU A 130 -4.59 -6.98 -25.03
N LEU A 131 -5.21 -5.79 -25.04
CA LEU A 131 -5.62 -5.08 -26.25
C LEU A 131 -4.56 -4.12 -26.81
N VAL A 132 -3.49 -3.86 -26.05
CA VAL A 132 -2.43 -2.90 -26.43
C VAL A 132 -1.48 -3.47 -27.50
N LYS A 133 -1.53 -4.78 -27.77
CA LYS A 133 -0.70 -5.43 -28.81
C LYS A 133 -1.37 -5.42 -30.19
N THR A 134 -1.48 -4.24 -30.81
CA THR A 134 -1.25 -4.05 -32.26
C THR A 134 -1.27 -2.56 -32.59
N SER A 135 -0.12 -1.88 -32.44
CA SER A 135 0.09 -0.63 -33.14
C SER A 135 0.31 -0.95 -34.63
N ARG A 136 -0.75 -0.88 -35.45
CA ARG A 136 -0.58 -0.73 -36.90
C ARG A 136 -0.48 0.76 -37.15
N VAL A 137 0.71 1.21 -37.55
CA VAL A 137 0.96 2.57 -38.04
C VAL A 137 -0.08 2.89 -39.13
N ARG A 138 -1.03 3.78 -38.84
CA ARG A 138 -1.98 4.29 -39.85
C ARG A 138 -1.20 5.17 -40.82
N THR A 139 -0.83 4.62 -41.98
CA THR A 139 -0.41 5.40 -43.14
C THR A 139 -1.65 5.94 -43.82
N LEU A 140 -2.21 7.04 -43.30
CA LEU A 140 -3.30 7.75 -43.97
C LEU A 140 -2.75 8.36 -45.27
N GLY A 141 -3.27 7.90 -46.42
CA GLY A 141 -3.16 8.63 -47.69
C GLY A 141 -2.11 8.17 -48.71
N ALA A 142 -1.54 6.96 -48.61
CA ALA A 142 -0.54 6.55 -49.61
C ALA A 142 -1.15 6.07 -50.95
N ASN A 143 -2.42 5.63 -51.02
CA ASN A 143 -2.99 5.03 -52.25
C ASN A 143 -4.51 5.25 -52.47
N SER A 144 -5.13 6.29 -51.87
CA SER A 144 -6.56 6.57 -52.09
C SER A 144 -6.75 7.78 -53.01
N PHE A 145 -7.46 7.59 -54.12
CA PHE A 145 -7.77 8.64 -55.12
C PHE A 145 -8.97 9.54 -54.71
N VAL A 146 -9.42 9.51 -53.46
CA VAL A 146 -10.57 10.31 -53.01
C VAL A 146 -10.24 11.00 -51.69
N THR A 147 -9.88 12.28 -51.77
CA THR A 147 -9.90 13.19 -50.62
C THR A 147 -11.32 13.74 -50.49
N GLY A 148 -12.03 13.33 -49.45
CA GLY A 148 -13.35 13.87 -49.10
C GLY A 148 -13.25 15.31 -48.65
N PHE A 149 -13.24 16.25 -49.60
CA PHE A 149 -13.68 17.62 -49.43
C PHE A 149 -14.30 18.05 -50.76
N GLY A 150 -15.60 18.35 -50.73
CA GLY A 150 -16.33 18.78 -51.91
C GLY A 150 -15.71 20.03 -52.51
N ASN A 151 -15.37 19.95 -53.79
CA ASN A 151 -15.45 21.05 -54.74
C ASN A 151 -15.56 20.42 -56.14
N GLU A 152 -16.70 20.63 -56.78
CA GLU A 152 -16.94 20.24 -58.17
C GLU A 152 -16.04 21.09 -59.07
N TYR A 153 -15.16 20.44 -59.84
CA TYR A 153 -14.62 21.03 -61.06
C TYR A 153 -14.65 19.99 -62.18
N GLN A 154 -15.51 20.27 -63.15
CA GLN A 154 -15.69 19.55 -64.39
C GLN A 154 -14.56 19.93 -65.36
N ALA A 155 -13.74 18.97 -65.79
CA ALA A 155 -12.89 19.10 -66.98
C ALA A 155 -12.59 17.72 -67.62
N LEU A 156 -13.39 17.42 -68.64
CA LEU A 156 -13.13 16.68 -69.88
C LEU A 156 -11.87 15.78 -69.98
N GLY A 157 -12.07 14.50 -70.30
CA GLY A 157 -11.02 13.69 -70.94
C GLY A 157 -11.26 12.18 -71.05
N SER A 158 -11.73 11.74 -72.22
CA SER A 158 -11.41 10.45 -72.87
C SER A 158 -12.14 9.14 -72.46
N ALA A 159 -13.27 8.94 -73.15
CA ALA A 159 -13.78 7.75 -73.85
C ALA A 159 -13.21 6.33 -73.57
N GLY A 160 -14.17 5.39 -73.46
CA GLY A 160 -14.05 3.95 -73.75
C GLY A 160 -14.28 3.09 -72.49
N THR A 161 -15.27 2.22 -72.35
CA THR A 161 -16.17 1.58 -73.31
C THR A 161 -17.35 1.02 -72.51
N LEU A 162 -18.58 1.25 -72.98
CA LEU A 162 -19.77 0.56 -72.48
C LEU A 162 -19.68 -0.94 -72.80
N HIS A 163 -20.08 -1.80 -71.87
CA HIS A 163 -21.06 -2.85 -72.18
C HIS A 163 -21.98 -3.12 -70.99
N ARG A 164 -23.26 -2.86 -71.25
CA ARG A 164 -24.44 -3.09 -70.42
C ARG A 164 -25.01 -4.46 -70.78
N SER A 165 -25.39 -5.27 -69.79
CA SER A 165 -26.46 -6.28 -69.89
C SER A 165 -26.99 -6.60 -68.49
N GLY A 166 -28.29 -6.45 -68.30
CA GLY A 166 -29.00 -6.63 -67.02
C GLY A 166 -29.54 -8.05 -66.79
N PRO A 167 -30.72 -8.21 -66.15
CA PRO A 167 -30.90 -9.06 -64.97
C PRO A 167 -31.83 -10.27 -65.18
N GLY A 168 -31.75 -11.28 -64.30
CA GLY A 168 -32.71 -12.40 -64.17
C GLY A 168 -32.16 -13.51 -63.27
N SER A 169 -32.73 -13.77 -62.09
CA SER A 169 -33.92 -14.61 -61.78
C SER A 169 -33.67 -16.12 -61.88
N GLY A 170 -33.86 -16.84 -60.76
CA GLY A 170 -34.32 -18.25 -60.78
C GLY A 170 -33.45 -19.32 -60.10
N SER A 171 -33.77 -19.60 -58.82
CA SER A 171 -34.01 -20.93 -58.22
C SER A 171 -33.04 -22.12 -58.37
N GLY A 172 -32.57 -22.61 -57.22
CA GLY A 172 -32.76 -24.02 -56.79
C GLY A 172 -31.55 -24.96 -56.87
N GLY A 173 -31.18 -25.58 -55.74
CA GLY A 173 -30.30 -26.77 -55.71
C GLY A 173 -29.44 -26.89 -54.47
N ILE A 174 -29.80 -27.81 -53.59
CA ILE A 174 -29.08 -28.25 -52.38
C ILE A 174 -27.77 -28.94 -52.81
N GLU A 175 -26.64 -28.63 -52.13
CA GLU A 175 -25.74 -29.65 -51.57
C GLU A 175 -24.56 -29.04 -50.77
N SER A 176 -24.21 -29.77 -49.73
CA SER A 176 -23.27 -29.46 -48.65
C SER A 176 -21.80 -29.41 -49.07
N ALA A 177 -21.06 -28.41 -48.59
CA ALA A 177 -19.64 -28.57 -48.27
C ALA A 177 -19.24 -27.59 -47.17
N GLN A 178 -18.78 -28.14 -46.04
CA GLN A 178 -18.06 -27.43 -44.99
C GLN A 178 -16.84 -26.71 -45.59
N GLN A 179 -16.77 -25.38 -45.44
CA GLN A 179 -15.49 -24.66 -45.39
C GLN A 179 -15.57 -23.53 -44.36
N ASN A 180 -14.99 -23.85 -43.19
CA ASN A 180 -14.03 -23.07 -42.41
C ASN A 180 -14.19 -21.55 -42.33
N GLY A 181 -14.28 -21.09 -41.08
CA GLY A 181 -14.40 -19.69 -40.69
C GLY A 181 -13.20 -18.85 -41.12
N VAL A 182 -13.50 -17.78 -41.85
CA VAL A 182 -12.63 -16.59 -41.99
C VAL A 182 -13.47 -15.30 -42.07
N THR A 183 -14.79 -15.35 -42.17
CA THR A 183 -15.62 -14.17 -42.49
C THR A 183 -16.08 -13.33 -41.29
N LYS A 184 -15.92 -13.79 -40.04
CA LYS A 184 -16.25 -12.99 -38.84
C LYS A 184 -15.13 -12.05 -38.37
N SER A 185 -13.89 -12.23 -38.85
CA SER A 185 -12.75 -11.39 -38.45
C SER A 185 -12.74 -10.03 -39.16
N ARG A 186 -13.12 -9.97 -40.45
CA ARG A 186 -13.06 -8.74 -41.24
C ARG A 186 -14.14 -7.71 -40.88
N PHE A 187 -15.30 -8.15 -40.39
CA PHE A 187 -16.35 -7.23 -39.94
C PHE A 187 -16.05 -6.60 -38.58
N SER A 188 -15.21 -7.24 -37.75
CA SER A 188 -14.78 -6.66 -36.47
C SER A 188 -13.67 -5.63 -36.64
N GLU A 189 -12.74 -5.84 -37.59
CA GLU A 189 -11.66 -4.88 -37.89
C GLU A 189 -12.17 -3.57 -38.49
N LEU A 190 -13.28 -3.59 -39.26
CA LEU A 190 -13.79 -2.40 -39.95
C LEU A 190 -14.54 -1.42 -39.03
N TRP A 191 -15.17 -1.93 -37.95
CA TRP A 191 -15.91 -1.09 -36.99
C TRP A 191 -14.99 -0.47 -35.92
N LEU A 192 -13.82 -1.06 -35.66
CA LEU A 192 -12.80 -0.52 -34.76
C LEU A 192 -12.10 0.74 -35.33
N ASP A 193 -12.15 0.94 -36.65
CA ASP A 193 -11.46 2.05 -37.32
C ASP A 193 -12.22 3.38 -37.14
N GLU A 194 -13.57 3.34 -37.11
CA GLU A 194 -14.46 4.49 -36.95
C GLU A 194 -14.55 5.01 -35.49
N ASP A 195 -14.37 4.13 -34.50
CA ASP A 195 -14.38 4.52 -33.08
C ASP A 195 -13.17 5.40 -32.70
N SER A 196 -12.17 5.54 -33.56
CA SER A 196 -10.98 6.39 -33.30
C SER A 196 -11.19 7.88 -33.57
N LEU A 197 -12.34 8.31 -34.11
CA LEU A 197 -12.54 9.74 -34.42
C LEU A 197 -12.81 10.58 -33.15
N PHE A 198 -13.30 9.94 -32.09
CA PHE A 198 -13.64 10.58 -30.81
C PHE A 198 -12.90 10.00 -29.60
N ASN A 199 -12.12 8.93 -29.78
CA ASN A 199 -11.25 8.39 -28.74
C ASN A 199 -9.89 9.11 -28.77
N LEU A 200 -9.27 9.27 -27.59
CA LEU A 200 -7.88 9.75 -27.50
C LEU A 200 -6.98 8.84 -28.34
N ASP A 201 -6.11 9.44 -29.13
CA ASP A 201 -5.05 8.72 -29.82
C ASP A 201 -4.10 8.04 -28.81
N ASP A 202 -3.29 7.11 -29.29
CA ASP A 202 -2.37 6.35 -28.43
C ASP A 202 -1.43 7.28 -27.64
N GLU A 203 -1.03 8.40 -28.25
CA GLU A 203 -0.21 9.44 -27.61
C GLU A 203 -0.97 10.15 -26.49
N GLY A 204 -2.20 10.62 -26.73
CA GLY A 204 -3.03 11.25 -25.71
C GLY A 204 -3.32 10.34 -24.52
N ARG A 205 -3.48 9.03 -24.75
CA ARG A 205 -3.62 8.05 -23.65
C ARG A 205 -2.31 7.88 -22.88
N ALA A 206 -1.17 7.74 -23.56
CA ALA A 206 0.12 7.63 -22.89
C ALA A 206 0.43 8.85 -22.01
N GLU A 207 0.07 10.06 -22.47
CA GLU A 207 0.22 11.29 -21.68
C GLU A 207 -0.67 11.29 -20.43
N LYS A 208 -1.92 10.83 -20.55
CA LYS A 208 -2.84 10.69 -19.40
C LYS A 208 -2.34 9.66 -18.39
N GLN A 209 -1.79 8.54 -18.85
CA GLN A 209 -1.14 7.55 -17.99
C GLN A 209 0.02 8.16 -17.19
N GLN A 210 0.89 8.94 -17.85
CA GLN A 210 2.01 9.62 -17.18
C GLN A 210 1.51 10.61 -16.12
N CYS A 211 0.42 11.33 -16.39
CA CYS A 211 -0.20 12.23 -15.42
C CYS A 211 -0.73 11.46 -14.20
N ALA A 212 -1.38 10.31 -14.41
CA ALA A 212 -1.86 9.45 -13.32
C ALA A 212 -0.69 8.88 -12.50
N VAL A 213 0.38 8.43 -13.15
CA VAL A 213 1.60 7.96 -12.47
C VAL A 213 2.20 9.09 -11.62
N ALA A 214 2.33 10.30 -12.16
CA ALA A 214 2.83 11.45 -11.42
C ALA A 214 1.93 11.80 -10.21
N ALA A 215 0.61 11.80 -10.39
CA ALA A 215 -0.36 12.03 -9.32
C ALA A 215 -0.26 10.97 -8.21
N SER A 216 -0.15 9.69 -8.57
CA SER A 216 0.01 8.59 -7.61
C SER A 216 1.32 8.69 -6.83
N ASN A 217 2.41 9.13 -7.45
CA ASN A 217 3.69 9.35 -6.79
C ASN A 217 3.61 10.52 -5.79
N ILE A 218 2.94 11.62 -6.16
CA ILE A 218 2.67 12.75 -5.24
C ILE A 218 1.88 12.26 -4.02
N MET A 219 0.81 11.49 -4.24
CA MET A 219 0.02 10.90 -3.15
C MET A 219 0.88 10.00 -2.26
N ARG A 220 1.68 9.13 -2.86
CA ARG A 220 2.63 8.27 -2.15
C ARG A 220 3.58 9.09 -1.28
N ASN A 221 4.15 10.17 -1.79
CA ASN A 221 5.03 11.05 -1.01
C ASN A 221 4.28 11.80 0.11
N PHE A 222 3.06 12.27 -0.16
CA PHE A 222 2.22 12.88 0.87
C PHE A 222 1.87 11.91 2.00
N SER A 223 1.75 10.61 1.71
CA SER A 223 1.51 9.64 2.77
C SER A 223 2.62 9.65 3.81
N PHE A 224 3.89 9.86 3.42
CA PHE A 224 5.04 9.92 4.35
C PHE A 224 5.14 11.23 5.14
N MET A 225 4.26 12.20 4.89
CA MET A 225 4.26 13.46 5.62
C MET A 225 3.39 13.35 6.88
N PRO A 226 3.90 13.82 8.04
CA PRO A 226 3.10 13.93 9.25
C PRO A 226 1.83 14.74 8.99
N ASP A 227 0.75 14.42 9.69
CA ASP A 227 -0.59 15.01 9.54
C ASP A 227 -1.32 14.64 8.23
N ASN A 228 -0.63 14.53 7.10
CA ASN A 228 -1.22 14.12 5.82
C ASN A 228 -1.69 12.66 5.87
N GLU A 229 -0.91 11.77 6.48
CA GLU A 229 -1.27 10.36 6.71
C GLU A 229 -2.63 10.21 7.42
N VAL A 230 -2.95 11.09 8.37
CA VAL A 230 -4.22 11.06 9.10
C VAL A 230 -5.38 11.45 8.18
N ILE A 231 -5.20 12.51 7.39
CA ILE A 231 -6.21 12.98 6.44
C ILE A 231 -6.46 11.91 5.37
N MET A 232 -5.39 11.33 4.80
CA MET A 232 -5.48 10.32 3.75
C MET A 232 -6.10 9.01 4.25
N ALA A 233 -5.74 8.54 5.44
CA ALA A 233 -6.32 7.32 6.04
C ALA A 233 -7.82 7.45 6.36
N GLN A 234 -8.32 8.67 6.52
CA GLN A 234 -9.76 8.96 6.73
C GLN A 234 -10.49 9.26 5.42
N HIS A 235 -9.77 9.37 4.30
CA HIS A 235 -10.34 9.73 3.00
C HIS A 235 -10.74 8.47 2.21
N ARG A 236 -12.05 8.14 2.23
CA ARG A 236 -12.57 6.93 1.60
C ARG A 236 -12.15 6.79 0.13
N HIS A 237 -12.34 7.82 -0.68
CA HIS A 237 -11.98 7.78 -2.11
C HIS A 237 -10.47 7.56 -2.34
N CYS A 238 -9.63 8.06 -1.42
CA CYS A 238 -8.17 7.84 -1.50
C CYS A 238 -7.83 6.37 -1.31
N LEU A 239 -8.45 5.74 -0.32
CA LEU A 239 -8.23 4.33 -0.02
C LEU A 239 -8.86 3.45 -1.10
N GLU A 240 -10.08 3.75 -1.56
CA GLU A 240 -10.72 2.99 -2.64
C GLU A 240 -9.90 3.01 -3.93
N THR A 241 -9.38 4.17 -4.32
CA THR A 241 -8.50 4.32 -5.49
C THR A 241 -7.24 3.46 -5.34
N ALA A 242 -6.55 3.55 -4.19
CA ALA A 242 -5.34 2.78 -3.96
C ALA A 242 -5.61 1.26 -3.91
N PHE A 243 -6.69 0.83 -3.25
CA PHE A 243 -7.08 -0.58 -3.19
C PHE A 243 -7.51 -1.13 -4.55
N GLN A 244 -8.13 -0.30 -5.39
CA GLN A 244 -8.48 -0.68 -6.75
C GLN A 244 -7.23 -0.88 -7.62
N CYS A 245 -6.23 0.01 -7.52
CA CYS A 245 -4.95 -0.15 -8.23
C CYS A 245 -4.26 -1.48 -7.87
N ILE A 246 -4.21 -1.86 -6.58
CA ILE A 246 -3.57 -3.13 -6.19
C ILE A 246 -4.45 -4.35 -6.49
N GLU A 247 -5.78 -4.22 -6.52
CA GLU A 247 -6.67 -5.30 -6.96
C GLU A 247 -6.44 -5.62 -8.44
N ASP A 248 -6.27 -4.58 -9.25
CA ASP A 248 -6.07 -4.68 -10.70
C ASP A 248 -4.59 -4.86 -11.10
N HIS A 249 -3.70 -5.24 -10.17
CA HIS A 249 -2.25 -5.33 -10.37
C HIS A 249 -1.77 -6.15 -11.59
N ILE A 250 -2.62 -7.04 -12.11
CA ILE A 250 -2.34 -7.82 -13.33
C ILE A 250 -2.38 -6.89 -14.56
N VAL A 251 -3.40 -6.04 -14.66
CA VAL A 251 -3.70 -5.20 -15.84
C VAL A 251 -3.30 -3.75 -15.65
N GLU A 252 -3.11 -3.28 -14.43
CA GLU A 252 -2.75 -1.90 -14.11
C GLU A 252 -1.26 -1.62 -14.35
N ASP A 253 -0.91 -0.35 -14.55
CA ASP A 253 0.49 0.08 -14.68
C ASP A 253 1.32 -0.28 -13.43
N GLU A 254 2.54 -0.79 -13.63
CA GLU A 254 3.38 -1.28 -12.52
C GLU A 254 3.78 -0.16 -11.53
N GLU A 255 3.98 1.06 -12.01
CA GLU A 255 4.30 2.22 -11.16
C GLU A 255 3.06 2.68 -10.38
N LEU A 256 1.87 2.66 -11.00
CA LEU A 256 0.61 2.93 -10.29
C LEU A 256 0.38 1.93 -9.15
N VAL A 257 0.57 0.63 -9.42
CA VAL A 257 0.44 -0.44 -8.42
C VAL A 257 1.44 -0.24 -7.28
N THR A 258 2.69 0.07 -7.62
CA THR A 258 3.76 0.27 -6.63
C THR A 258 3.47 1.48 -5.75
N ASN A 259 3.13 2.62 -6.36
CA ASN A 259 2.78 3.84 -5.61
C ASN A 259 1.55 3.63 -4.71
N ALA A 260 0.52 2.95 -5.21
CA ALA A 260 -0.68 2.63 -4.42
C ALA A 260 -0.36 1.71 -3.23
N LEU A 261 0.42 0.65 -3.46
CA LEU A 261 0.79 -0.28 -2.39
C LEU A 261 1.63 0.40 -1.31
N GLU A 262 2.64 1.19 -1.69
CA GLU A 262 3.47 1.92 -0.74
C GLU A 262 2.66 2.97 0.05
N THR A 263 1.72 3.65 -0.62
CA THR A 263 0.76 4.55 0.04
C THR A 263 -0.01 3.79 1.12
N ILE A 264 -0.63 2.65 0.79
CA ILE A 264 -1.43 1.88 1.75
C ILE A 264 -0.56 1.34 2.89
N VAL A 265 0.64 0.82 2.61
CA VAL A 265 1.59 0.35 3.64
C VAL A 265 1.91 1.45 4.65
N ASN A 266 2.08 2.68 4.17
CA ASN A 266 2.36 3.81 5.05
C ASN A 266 1.13 4.24 5.86
N LEU A 267 -0.06 4.22 5.27
CA LEU A 267 -1.33 4.53 5.95
C LEU A 267 -1.84 3.41 6.88
N ALA A 268 -1.33 2.19 6.72
CA ALA A 268 -1.82 0.97 7.40
C ALA A 268 -1.99 1.09 8.92
N PRO A 269 -1.11 1.76 9.70
CA PRO A 269 -1.28 1.90 11.15
C PRO A 269 -2.53 2.71 11.56
N LEU A 270 -3.07 3.52 10.65
CA LEU A 270 -4.26 4.35 10.86
C LEU A 270 -5.49 3.82 10.12
N LEU A 271 -5.32 2.78 9.29
CA LEU A 271 -6.35 2.24 8.43
C LEU A 271 -7.33 1.37 9.22
N ASP A 272 -8.61 1.70 9.12
CA ASP A 272 -9.74 0.90 9.58
C ASP A 272 -10.55 0.44 8.37
N LEU A 273 -10.61 -0.88 8.15
CA LEU A 273 -11.30 -1.47 7.00
C LEU A 273 -12.81 -1.17 6.99
N ARG A 274 -13.43 -0.82 8.13
CA ARG A 274 -14.83 -0.39 8.19
C ARG A 274 -15.13 0.86 7.36
N ILE A 275 -14.10 1.60 6.95
CA ILE A 275 -14.28 2.74 6.03
C ILE A 275 -14.95 2.31 4.73
N PHE A 276 -14.76 1.05 4.29
CA PHE A 276 -15.40 0.48 3.11
C PHE A 276 -16.86 0.06 3.33
N SER A 277 -17.33 -0.04 4.58
CA SER A 277 -18.72 -0.39 4.94
C SER A 277 -19.73 0.75 4.82
N SER A 278 -19.25 1.98 4.57
CA SER A 278 -20.10 3.17 4.57
C SER A 278 -21.27 3.05 3.57
N SER A 279 -22.46 3.49 4.01
CA SER A 279 -23.64 3.63 3.15
C SER A 279 -23.60 4.88 2.26
N LYS A 280 -22.55 5.70 2.38
CA LYS A 280 -22.36 6.87 1.52
C LYS A 280 -22.12 6.41 0.08
N PRO A 281 -22.64 7.14 -0.92
CA PRO A 281 -22.35 6.83 -2.31
C PRO A 281 -20.84 6.85 -2.53
N SER A 282 -20.34 5.80 -3.20
CA SER A 282 -18.97 5.70 -3.64
C SER A 282 -18.94 5.41 -5.13
N PHE A 283 -18.00 6.04 -5.83
CA PHE A 283 -17.74 5.82 -7.24
C PHE A 283 -17.00 4.50 -7.47
N ILE A 284 -16.15 4.09 -6.51
CA ILE A 284 -15.31 2.90 -6.59
C ILE A 284 -15.86 1.82 -5.63
N LYS A 285 -16.32 0.69 -6.17
CA LYS A 285 -16.99 -0.37 -5.40
C LYS A 285 -16.04 -1.31 -4.64
N ILE A 286 -15.10 -0.78 -3.85
CA ILE A 286 -14.27 -1.59 -2.96
C ILE A 286 -15.04 -1.88 -1.66
N THR A 287 -15.12 -3.16 -1.30
CA THR A 287 -15.62 -3.65 -0.02
C THR A 287 -14.47 -4.10 0.85
N GLU A 288 -14.70 -4.31 2.15
CA GLU A 288 -13.70 -4.83 3.10
C GLU A 288 -13.16 -6.18 2.62
N LYS A 289 -14.07 -7.04 2.12
CA LYS A 289 -13.69 -8.35 1.57
C LYS A 289 -12.79 -8.20 0.35
N ARG A 290 -13.13 -7.30 -0.59
CA ARG A 290 -12.29 -7.05 -1.78
C ARG A 290 -10.95 -6.44 -1.41
N ALA A 291 -10.91 -5.53 -0.44
CA ALA A 291 -9.68 -4.95 0.07
C ALA A 291 -8.73 -6.03 0.61
N VAL A 292 -9.22 -6.95 1.44
CA VAL A 292 -8.41 -8.08 1.93
C VAL A 292 -7.99 -9.02 0.80
N GLN A 293 -8.89 -9.32 -0.15
CA GLN A 293 -8.55 -10.14 -1.32
C GLN A 293 -7.47 -9.50 -2.20
N ALA A 294 -7.48 -8.19 -2.37
CA ALA A 294 -6.44 -7.46 -3.09
C ALA A 294 -5.08 -7.61 -2.39
N ILE A 295 -5.03 -7.48 -1.06
CA ILE A 295 -3.81 -7.72 -0.28
C ILE A 295 -3.31 -9.17 -0.46
N MET A 296 -4.22 -10.15 -0.46
CA MET A 296 -3.88 -11.54 -0.71
C MET A 296 -3.31 -11.75 -2.13
N GLY A 297 -3.88 -11.11 -3.15
CA GLY A 297 -3.34 -11.12 -4.51
C GLY A 297 -1.90 -10.58 -4.56
N MET A 298 -1.65 -9.45 -3.87
CA MET A 298 -0.30 -8.88 -3.79
C MET A 298 0.67 -9.79 -3.03
N LEU A 299 0.23 -10.47 -1.97
CA LEU A 299 1.03 -11.42 -1.20
C LEU A 299 1.44 -12.66 -2.04
N GLU A 300 0.60 -13.04 -3.00
CA GLU A 300 0.84 -14.13 -3.95
C GLU A 300 1.61 -13.68 -5.20
N SER A 301 1.89 -12.39 -5.35
CA SER A 301 2.60 -11.85 -6.51
C SER A 301 4.01 -12.43 -6.70
N THR A 302 4.37 -12.59 -7.97
CA THR A 302 5.73 -12.94 -8.41
C THR A 302 6.71 -11.78 -8.28
N VAL A 303 6.21 -10.54 -8.15
CA VAL A 303 7.03 -9.34 -7.97
C VAL A 303 7.48 -9.26 -6.52
N LYS A 304 8.80 -9.36 -6.28
CA LYS A 304 9.37 -9.44 -4.93
C LYS A 304 9.02 -8.24 -4.04
N ALA A 305 9.08 -7.04 -4.61
CA ALA A 305 8.73 -5.81 -3.90
C ALA A 305 7.28 -5.84 -3.42
N TRP A 306 6.36 -6.33 -4.26
CA TRP A 306 4.93 -6.35 -3.97
C TRP A 306 4.55 -7.34 -2.89
N HIS A 307 5.04 -8.58 -2.93
CA HIS A 307 4.72 -9.51 -1.84
C HIS A 307 5.38 -9.14 -0.51
N CYS A 308 6.52 -8.42 -0.56
CA CYS A 308 7.20 -7.93 0.63
C CYS A 308 6.37 -6.82 1.29
N ALA A 309 5.96 -5.84 0.49
CA ALA A 309 5.09 -4.76 0.93
C ALA A 309 3.70 -5.26 1.38
N ALA A 310 3.14 -6.29 0.73
CA ALA A 310 1.89 -6.92 1.17
C ALA A 310 2.04 -7.63 2.53
N ALA A 311 3.15 -8.32 2.76
CA ALA A 311 3.44 -8.93 4.07
C ALA A 311 3.57 -7.86 5.16
N GLU A 312 4.27 -6.76 4.87
CA GLU A 312 4.38 -5.62 5.79
C GLU A 312 3.02 -4.96 6.05
N LEU A 313 2.22 -4.75 5.02
CA LEU A 313 0.86 -4.22 5.11
C LEU A 313 -0.01 -5.05 6.06
N LEU A 314 -0.04 -6.37 5.89
CA LEU A 314 -0.75 -7.28 6.79
C LEU A 314 -0.25 -7.16 8.24
N GLY A 315 1.07 -7.12 8.42
CA GLY A 315 1.67 -6.95 9.74
C GLY A 315 1.31 -5.64 10.41
N ARG A 316 1.13 -4.55 9.66
CA ARG A 316 0.72 -3.24 10.21
C ARG A 316 -0.79 -3.17 10.46
N LEU A 317 -1.60 -3.74 9.56
CA LEU A 317 -3.06 -3.74 9.66
C LEU A 317 -3.58 -4.51 10.87
N ILE A 318 -2.95 -5.64 11.20
CA ILE A 318 -3.40 -6.52 12.29
C ILE A 318 -3.20 -5.90 13.68
N ILE A 319 -2.36 -4.85 13.78
CA ILE A 319 -2.17 -4.11 15.04
C ILE A 319 -3.46 -3.40 15.45
N ASN A 320 -4.30 -3.02 14.49
CA ASN A 320 -5.61 -2.45 14.78
C ASN A 320 -6.63 -3.60 15.02
N PRO A 321 -7.15 -3.78 16.25
CA PRO A 321 -8.06 -4.87 16.56
C PRO A 321 -9.39 -4.78 15.81
N ASP A 322 -9.80 -3.58 15.37
CA ASP A 322 -11.00 -3.42 14.56
C ASP A 322 -10.90 -4.09 13.18
N ASN A 323 -9.67 -4.36 12.71
CA ASN A 323 -9.43 -5.04 11.45
C ASN A 323 -9.47 -6.58 11.57
N GLU A 324 -9.31 -7.14 12.77
CA GLU A 324 -9.23 -8.59 13.01
C GLU A 324 -10.42 -9.37 12.40
N PRO A 325 -11.69 -8.95 12.57
CA PRO A 325 -12.84 -9.71 12.04
C PRO A 325 -12.82 -9.88 10.52
N PHE A 326 -12.24 -8.92 9.80
CA PHE A 326 -12.14 -8.96 8.33
C PHE A 326 -10.99 -9.84 7.84
N LEU A 327 -9.91 -9.94 8.62
CA LEU A 327 -8.73 -10.73 8.29
C LEU A 327 -8.86 -12.20 8.73
N LEU A 328 -9.61 -12.47 9.79
CA LEU A 328 -9.79 -13.80 10.39
C LEU A 328 -10.15 -14.90 9.35
N PRO A 329 -11.06 -14.68 8.38
CA PRO A 329 -11.37 -15.69 7.36
C PRO A 329 -10.18 -16.09 6.47
N PHE A 330 -9.17 -15.21 6.36
CA PHE A 330 -8.01 -15.38 5.51
C PHE A 330 -6.76 -15.84 6.28
N PHE A 331 -6.79 -15.87 7.61
CA PHE A 331 -5.64 -16.26 8.45
C PHE A 331 -4.96 -17.58 8.03
N PRO A 332 -5.67 -18.68 7.70
CA PRO A 332 -5.01 -19.91 7.26
C PRO A 332 -4.14 -19.71 6.01
N GLN A 333 -4.59 -18.88 5.07
CA GLN A 333 -3.85 -18.57 3.84
C GLN A 333 -2.68 -17.63 4.14
N ILE A 334 -2.91 -16.63 4.99
CA ILE A 334 -1.89 -15.67 5.43
C ILE A 334 -0.76 -16.39 6.16
N HIS A 335 -1.06 -17.22 7.17
CA HIS A 335 -0.04 -17.94 7.94
C HIS A 335 0.85 -18.79 7.04
N LYS A 336 0.24 -19.65 6.22
CA LYS A 336 0.96 -20.49 5.27
C LYS A 336 1.89 -19.66 4.37
N ARG A 337 1.36 -18.57 3.79
CA ARG A 337 2.12 -17.75 2.84
C ARG A 337 3.26 -16.97 3.52
N LEU A 338 3.04 -16.41 4.70
CA LEU A 338 4.10 -15.74 5.47
C LEU A 338 5.21 -16.72 5.87
N ILE A 339 4.84 -17.93 6.28
CA ILE A 339 5.81 -18.99 6.60
C ILE A 339 6.61 -19.39 5.36
N ASP A 340 6.01 -19.43 4.17
CA ASP A 340 6.72 -19.64 2.89
C ASP A 340 7.70 -18.50 2.55
N LEU A 341 7.32 -17.25 2.80
CA LEU A 341 8.18 -16.08 2.56
C LEU A 341 9.45 -16.09 3.41
N ILE A 342 9.43 -16.64 4.63
CA ILE A 342 10.63 -16.79 5.48
C ILE A 342 11.73 -17.59 4.76
N SER A 343 11.36 -18.53 3.90
CA SER A 343 12.31 -19.41 3.21
C SER A 343 12.91 -18.81 1.95
N LEU A 344 12.39 -17.68 1.47
CA LEU A 344 12.93 -17.02 0.29
C LEU A 344 14.29 -16.39 0.61
N PRO A 345 15.26 -16.43 -0.33
CA PRO A 345 16.53 -15.72 -0.18
C PRO A 345 16.35 -14.22 -0.45
N ALA A 346 15.39 -13.59 0.23
CA ALA A 346 15.05 -12.19 0.14
C ALA A 346 14.92 -11.64 1.56
N LEU A 347 15.94 -10.90 1.99
CA LEU A 347 16.08 -10.40 3.36
C LEU A 347 14.89 -9.54 3.77
N ASP A 348 14.47 -8.61 2.91
CA ASP A 348 13.33 -7.73 3.18
C ASP A 348 12.02 -8.51 3.32
N ALA A 349 11.78 -9.49 2.44
CA ALA A 349 10.59 -10.34 2.49
C ALA A 349 10.58 -11.22 3.76
N GLN A 350 11.74 -11.74 4.16
CA GLN A 350 11.89 -12.49 5.41
C GLN A 350 11.61 -11.59 6.63
N ALA A 351 12.15 -10.37 6.64
CA ALA A 351 11.93 -9.40 7.70
C ALA A 351 10.44 -8.99 7.81
N ALA A 352 9.79 -8.72 6.68
CA ALA A 352 8.37 -8.39 6.62
C ALA A 352 7.50 -9.57 7.11
N ALA A 353 7.80 -10.79 6.66
CA ALA A 353 7.07 -11.99 7.07
C ALA A 353 7.20 -12.28 8.56
N ILE A 354 8.41 -12.20 9.12
CA ILE A 354 8.65 -12.35 10.56
C ILE A 354 7.95 -11.23 11.35
N GLY A 355 7.98 -9.99 10.85
CA GLY A 355 7.27 -8.87 11.45
C GLY A 355 5.76 -9.09 11.52
N ALA A 356 5.16 -9.58 10.44
CA ALA A 356 3.73 -9.88 10.39
C ALA A 356 3.35 -11.07 11.29
N LEU A 357 4.13 -12.16 11.28
CA LEU A 357 3.89 -13.33 12.13
C LEU A 357 4.03 -13.00 13.62
N TYR A 358 4.98 -12.14 13.98
CA TYR A 358 5.13 -11.63 15.33
C TYR A 358 3.86 -10.92 15.79
N ASN A 359 3.32 -10.01 14.99
CA ASN A 359 2.08 -9.33 15.35
C ASN A 359 0.87 -10.29 15.39
N LEU A 360 0.79 -11.25 14.46
CA LEU A 360 -0.28 -12.26 14.45
C LEU A 360 -0.26 -13.17 15.68
N ALA A 361 0.92 -13.58 16.16
CA ALA A 361 1.05 -14.40 17.37
C ALA A 361 0.53 -13.68 18.64
N GLU A 362 0.55 -12.35 18.64
CA GLU A 362 0.06 -11.52 19.75
C GLU A 362 -1.45 -11.24 19.72
N VAL A 363 -2.15 -11.55 18.62
CA VAL A 363 -3.59 -11.27 18.46
C VAL A 363 -4.42 -12.12 19.42
N ASN A 364 -4.37 -13.44 19.26
CA ASN A 364 -5.18 -14.36 20.05
C ASN A 364 -4.54 -15.77 20.11
N MET A 365 -5.09 -16.62 20.97
CA MET A 365 -4.65 -18.00 21.15
C MET A 365 -4.75 -18.81 19.85
N ASP A 366 -5.82 -18.65 19.08
CA ASP A 366 -6.06 -19.41 17.85
C ASP A 366 -4.98 -19.15 16.79
N CYS A 367 -4.50 -17.91 16.67
CA CYS A 367 -3.35 -17.56 15.83
C CYS A 367 -2.10 -18.32 16.24
N ARG A 368 -1.77 -18.38 17.54
CA ARG A 368 -0.60 -19.12 18.04
C ARG A 368 -0.71 -20.61 17.76
N LEU A 369 -1.88 -21.21 17.97
CA LEU A 369 -2.10 -22.63 17.66
C LEU A 369 -1.92 -22.90 16.17
N LYS A 370 -2.52 -22.07 15.31
CA LYS A 370 -2.43 -22.22 13.86
C LYS A 370 -1.01 -22.03 13.36
N ILE A 371 -0.30 -20.98 13.78
CA ILE A 371 1.09 -20.72 13.39
C ILE A 371 1.99 -21.89 13.80
N ALA A 372 1.85 -22.44 15.01
CA ALA A 372 2.65 -23.60 15.44
C ALA A 372 2.33 -24.87 14.63
N SER A 373 1.07 -25.04 14.21
CA SER A 373 0.64 -26.17 13.39
C SER A 373 1.03 -26.06 11.91
N GLU A 374 1.41 -24.86 11.44
CA GLU A 374 1.82 -24.67 10.05
C GLU A 374 3.10 -25.46 9.75
N ARG A 375 3.09 -26.10 8.58
CA ARG A 375 4.19 -26.98 8.17
C ARG A 375 5.49 -26.18 8.09
N TRP A 376 6.52 -26.70 8.76
CA TRP A 376 7.86 -26.11 8.82
C TRP A 376 7.95 -24.75 9.52
N ALA A 377 6.91 -24.28 10.20
CA ALA A 377 6.96 -22.98 10.87
C ALA A 377 8.07 -22.90 11.90
N ILE A 378 8.15 -23.89 12.79
CA ILE A 378 9.18 -23.95 13.85
C ILE A 378 10.58 -24.10 13.25
N ASP A 379 10.77 -25.01 12.28
CA ASP A 379 12.04 -25.19 11.56
C ASP A 379 12.54 -23.88 10.93
N ARG A 380 11.64 -23.15 10.26
CA ARG A 380 11.99 -21.91 9.54
C ARG A 380 12.31 -20.77 10.51
N LEU A 381 11.59 -20.65 11.62
CA LEU A 381 11.90 -19.70 12.68
C LEU A 381 13.27 -20.00 13.31
N LEU A 382 13.55 -21.27 13.62
CA LEU A 382 14.84 -21.71 14.13
C LEU A 382 15.97 -21.43 13.13
N LYS A 383 15.74 -21.64 11.83
CA LYS A 383 16.70 -21.32 10.78
C LYS A 383 17.06 -19.83 10.79
N VAL A 384 16.09 -18.93 10.88
CA VAL A 384 16.36 -17.47 10.96
C VAL A 384 17.25 -17.12 12.15
N ILE A 385 17.07 -17.79 13.28
CA ILE A 385 17.87 -17.55 14.49
C ILE A 385 19.29 -18.13 14.35
N LYS A 386 19.41 -19.36 13.82
CA LYS A 386 20.69 -20.07 13.64
C LYS A 386 21.55 -19.52 12.51
N THR A 387 20.94 -19.01 11.44
CA THR A 387 21.60 -18.27 10.36
C THR A 387 21.14 -16.81 10.41
N PRO A 388 21.80 -15.97 11.22
CA PRO A 388 21.24 -14.68 11.62
C PRO A 388 21.01 -13.75 10.44
N HIS A 389 19.83 -13.13 10.43
CA HIS A 389 19.51 -12.04 9.53
C HIS A 389 20.39 -10.80 9.84
N PRO A 390 20.78 -9.98 8.83
CA PRO A 390 21.59 -8.78 9.06
C PRO A 390 20.97 -7.75 10.01
N VAL A 391 19.62 -7.75 10.10
CA VAL A 391 18.85 -6.92 11.05
C VAL A 391 18.58 -7.74 12.32
N PRO A 392 19.22 -7.44 13.47
CA PRO A 392 19.10 -8.26 14.69
C PRO A 392 17.66 -8.36 15.24
N GLU A 393 16.87 -7.32 14.99
CA GLU A 393 15.46 -7.26 15.38
C GLU A 393 14.61 -8.39 14.77
N VAL A 394 14.97 -8.85 13.56
CA VAL A 394 14.27 -9.96 12.88
C VAL A 394 14.48 -11.26 13.66
N CYS A 395 15.72 -11.56 14.04
CA CYS A 395 16.03 -12.74 14.85
C CYS A 395 15.40 -12.66 16.26
N ARG A 396 15.38 -11.46 16.87
CA ARG A 396 14.72 -11.22 18.15
C ARG A 396 13.21 -11.51 18.08
N LYS A 397 12.54 -11.00 17.04
CA LYS A 397 11.11 -11.28 16.79
C LYS A 397 10.87 -12.77 16.54
N ALA A 398 11.72 -13.44 15.76
CA ALA A 398 11.61 -14.89 15.55
C ALA A 398 11.69 -15.69 16.87
N ALA A 399 12.60 -15.32 17.77
CA ALA A 399 12.72 -15.93 19.10
C ALA A 399 11.47 -15.66 19.97
N MET A 400 10.95 -14.42 19.94
CA MET A 400 9.71 -14.08 20.66
C MET A 400 8.48 -14.79 20.10
N ILE A 401 8.40 -15.01 18.78
CA ILE A 401 7.34 -15.85 18.21
C ILE A 401 7.40 -17.23 18.85
N LEU A 402 8.57 -17.90 18.84
CA LEU A 402 8.72 -19.22 19.46
C LEU A 402 8.34 -19.21 20.94
N GLU A 403 8.75 -18.19 21.70
CA GLU A 403 8.37 -18.03 23.10
C GLU A 403 6.84 -17.94 23.26
N SER A 404 6.18 -17.09 22.45
CA SER A 404 4.74 -16.91 22.44
C SER A 404 4.03 -18.23 22.09
N LEU A 405 4.54 -19.00 21.11
CA LEU A 405 3.98 -20.31 20.72
C LEU A 405 4.09 -21.36 21.84
N VAL A 406 5.19 -21.39 22.60
CA VAL A 406 5.40 -22.33 23.73
C VAL A 406 4.44 -22.06 24.87
N SER A 407 4.05 -20.80 25.08
CA SER A 407 3.13 -20.42 26.16
C SER A 407 1.77 -21.13 26.07
N GLU A 408 1.42 -21.66 24.90
CA GLU A 408 0.19 -22.42 24.69
C GLU A 408 0.37 -23.92 24.97
N PRO A 409 -0.35 -24.49 25.97
CA PRO A 409 -0.17 -25.90 26.34
C PRO A 409 -0.43 -26.90 25.21
N GLN A 410 -1.31 -26.55 24.26
CA GLN A 410 -1.66 -27.41 23.13
C GLN A 410 -0.52 -27.52 22.10
N ASN A 411 0.36 -26.52 22.03
CA ASN A 411 1.51 -26.52 21.13
C ASN A 411 2.69 -27.34 21.68
N ARG A 412 2.66 -27.71 22.96
CA ARG A 412 3.77 -28.38 23.66
C ARG A 412 4.29 -29.61 22.91
N THR A 413 3.40 -30.48 22.43
CA THR A 413 3.80 -31.70 21.70
C THR A 413 4.55 -31.38 20.41
N LEU A 414 4.17 -30.30 19.71
CA LEU A 414 4.83 -29.88 18.47
C LEU A 414 6.22 -29.30 18.75
N LEU A 415 6.35 -28.48 19.81
CA LEU A 415 7.62 -27.81 20.13
C LEU A 415 8.61 -28.69 20.89
N LEU A 416 8.16 -29.70 21.64
CA LEU A 416 9.04 -30.68 22.30
C LEU A 416 9.93 -31.43 21.32
N ALA A 417 9.49 -31.63 20.08
CA ALA A 417 10.33 -32.23 19.02
C ALA A 417 11.61 -31.42 18.73
N TYR A 418 11.65 -30.14 19.11
CA TYR A 418 12.75 -29.22 18.90
C TYR A 418 13.54 -28.89 20.18
N GLU A 419 13.28 -29.60 21.29
CA GLU A 419 13.94 -29.37 22.59
C GLU A 419 15.47 -29.32 22.49
N ASN A 420 16.08 -30.26 21.75
CA ASN A 420 17.52 -30.28 21.54
C ASN A 420 18.03 -29.04 20.79
N ALA A 421 17.28 -28.53 19.81
CA ALA A 421 17.66 -27.33 19.07
C ALA A 421 17.53 -26.07 19.95
N PHE A 422 16.54 -26.03 20.84
CA PHE A 422 16.39 -24.95 21.82
C PHE A 422 17.52 -24.95 22.85
N ALA A 423 17.91 -26.13 23.36
CA ALA A 423 19.05 -26.28 24.27
C ALA A 423 20.37 -25.88 23.61
N GLU A 424 20.58 -26.28 22.36
CA GLU A 424 21.75 -25.86 21.58
C GLU A 424 21.84 -24.33 21.49
N ILE A 425 20.75 -23.63 21.12
CA ILE A 425 20.75 -22.16 21.03
C ILE A 425 21.00 -21.52 22.40
N LEU A 426 20.38 -22.04 23.46
CA LEU A 426 20.60 -21.56 24.84
C LEU A 426 22.08 -21.57 25.23
N PHE A 427 22.81 -22.65 24.93
CA PHE A 427 24.21 -22.81 25.33
C PHE A 427 25.22 -22.22 24.35
N THR A 428 24.82 -21.91 23.11
CA THR A 428 25.71 -21.39 22.06
C THR A 428 25.58 -19.88 21.82
N ASP A 429 24.38 -19.31 21.92
CA ASP A 429 24.12 -17.89 21.64
C ASP A 429 23.62 -17.14 22.89
N GLY A 430 24.52 -16.41 23.53
CA GLY A 430 24.21 -15.60 24.71
C GLY A 430 23.11 -14.56 24.48
N ARG A 431 22.88 -14.09 23.24
CA ARG A 431 21.91 -13.01 22.93
C ARG A 431 20.46 -13.43 23.18
N TYR A 432 20.15 -14.71 22.97
CA TYR A 432 18.80 -15.25 23.12
C TYR A 432 18.68 -16.24 24.28
N SER A 433 19.76 -16.42 25.06
CA SER A 433 19.83 -17.37 26.18
C SER A 433 18.64 -17.25 27.14
N ASP A 434 18.26 -16.04 27.58
CA ASP A 434 17.12 -15.83 28.47
C ASP A 434 15.79 -16.29 27.85
N THR A 435 15.53 -15.96 26.58
CA THR A 435 14.33 -16.38 25.86
C THR A 435 14.28 -17.90 25.71
N PHE A 436 15.39 -18.54 25.33
CA PHE A 436 15.43 -20.00 25.17
C PHE A 436 15.41 -20.76 26.50
N ALA A 437 15.92 -20.17 27.59
CA ALA A 437 15.75 -20.70 28.94
C ALA A 437 14.26 -20.68 29.35
N ARG A 438 13.53 -19.58 29.08
CA ARG A 438 12.08 -19.49 29.30
C ARG A 438 11.30 -20.51 28.48
N ILE A 439 11.64 -20.66 27.19
CA ILE A 439 11.06 -21.69 26.31
C ILE A 439 11.24 -23.09 26.90
N LEU A 440 12.47 -23.47 27.26
CA LEU A 440 12.74 -24.80 27.82
C LEU A 440 12.08 -25.00 29.18
N TYR A 441 12.05 -23.96 30.02
CA TYR A 441 11.32 -23.99 31.28
C TYR A 441 9.84 -24.31 31.05
N GLU A 442 9.16 -23.65 30.11
CA GLU A 442 7.74 -23.92 29.87
C GLU A 442 7.47 -25.28 29.20
N LEU A 443 8.40 -25.77 28.37
CA LEU A 443 8.29 -27.11 27.80
C LEU A 443 8.52 -28.23 28.80
N THR A 444 9.26 -27.98 29.89
CA THR A 444 9.63 -28.97 30.91
C THR A 444 8.83 -28.82 32.21
N SER A 445 8.30 -27.63 32.49
CA SER A 445 7.42 -27.38 33.63
C SER A 445 6.21 -28.30 33.55
N ARG A 446 5.82 -28.94 34.65
CA ARG A 446 4.60 -29.75 34.65
C ARG A 446 3.42 -28.82 34.39
N PRO A 447 2.43 -29.21 33.55
CA PRO A 447 1.22 -28.42 33.40
C PRO A 447 0.66 -28.21 34.81
N SER A 448 0.56 -26.96 35.22
CA SER A 448 -0.17 -26.61 36.44
C SER A 448 -1.61 -27.05 36.23
N ASN A 449 -1.93 -28.28 36.66
CA ASN A 449 -3.27 -28.59 37.09
C ASN A 449 -3.56 -27.55 38.14
N LYS A 450 -4.36 -26.55 37.79
CA LYS A 450 -4.95 -25.63 38.75
C LYS A 450 -5.40 -26.49 39.91
N VAL A 451 -4.74 -26.32 41.05
CA VAL A 451 -5.21 -26.85 42.32
C VAL A 451 -6.63 -26.33 42.43
N ALA A 452 -7.60 -27.22 42.21
CA ALA A 452 -8.94 -26.98 42.69
C ALA A 452 -8.74 -26.75 44.19
N SER A 453 -8.92 -25.51 44.64
CA SER A 453 -9.04 -25.21 46.06
C SER A 453 -10.25 -25.96 46.56
N ALA A 454 -10.06 -27.22 46.93
CA ALA A 454 -10.96 -27.93 47.81
C ALA A 454 -10.99 -27.09 49.09
N ARG A 455 -12.11 -26.39 49.28
CA ARG A 455 -12.44 -25.76 50.57
C ARG A 455 -12.32 -26.85 51.62
N GLY A 456 -11.22 -26.81 52.37
CA GLY A 456 -11.07 -27.57 53.60
C GLY A 456 -12.13 -27.08 54.58
N ILE A 457 -13.16 -27.88 54.79
CA ILE A 457 -14.06 -27.77 55.92
C ILE A 457 -13.21 -28.15 57.14
N TRP A 458 -12.79 -27.17 57.92
CA TRP A 458 -12.26 -27.42 59.26
C TRP A 458 -13.44 -27.40 60.23
N GLY A 459 -13.82 -28.59 60.69
CA GLY A 459 -14.59 -28.75 61.91
C GLY A 459 -13.64 -28.67 63.10
N MET A 460 -13.92 -27.74 64.01
CA MET A 460 -13.96 -27.87 65.47
C MET A 460 -14.59 -26.59 66.02
#